data_AF-A0A7C6K5Y3-F1
#
_entry.id   AF-A0A7C6K5Y3-F1
#
_cell.length_a   1.000
_cell.length_b   1.000
_cell.length_c   1.000
_cell.angle_alpha   90.00
_cell.angle_beta   90.00
_cell.angle_gamma   90.00
#
_symmetry.space_group_name_H-M   'P 1'
#
loop_
_entity.id
_entity.type
_entity.pdbx_description
1 polymer ?
#
loop_
_entity_poly.entity_id
_entity_poly.type
_entity_poly.pdbx_seq_one_letter_code
_entity_poly.pdbx_strand_id
1 'polypeptide(L)'
;MPQDKDWVELYEYVKYKIMGYDENMKLPKYFILRLKGLSNGQYIANKKHQKLAKYDFKTILTTFKICRPEILNMLEKNKTTYKDEQHKFNAIMCIIDREINNVVLKCKNVKKSKEKIKNINLDNQIHEQAEYIPRSKKIKKELEELW
;
A
#
# COMPACT_ATOMS: atom_id res chain seq x y z
N MET A 1 22.22 -11.23 15.82
CA MET A 1 20.87 -11.76 15.49
C MET A 1 20.56 -11.32 14.08
N PRO A 2 20.14 -12.22 13.17
CA PRO A 2 19.73 -11.78 11.83
C PRO A 2 18.57 -10.82 12.02
N GLN A 3 18.81 -9.54 11.74
CA GLN A 3 17.76 -8.54 11.78
C GLN A 3 16.82 -8.85 10.62
N ASP A 4 15.53 -9.10 10.93
CA ASP A 4 14.50 -9.27 9.92
C ASP A 4 14.63 -8.16 8.87
N LYS A 5 14.94 -8.53 7.62
CA LYS A 5 15.19 -7.60 6.53
C LYS A 5 14.04 -6.58 6.38
N ASP A 6 12.81 -7.07 6.53
CA ASP A 6 11.60 -6.25 6.47
C ASP A 6 11.51 -5.24 7.62
N TRP A 7 12.01 -5.59 8.81
CA TRP A 7 12.09 -4.68 9.95
C TRP A 7 13.13 -3.59 9.71
N VAL A 8 14.30 -3.96 9.17
CA VAL A 8 15.37 -2.99 8.84
C VAL A 8 14.88 -1.99 7.80
N GLU A 9 14.24 -2.46 6.72
CA GLU A 9 13.71 -1.58 5.67
C GLU A 9 12.65 -0.61 6.26
N LEU A 10 11.77 -1.10 7.14
CA LEU A 10 10.80 -0.25 7.83
C LEU A 10 11.49 0.80 8.72
N TYR A 11 12.48 0.38 9.51
CA TYR A 11 13.23 1.25 10.40
C TYR A 11 13.92 2.38 9.62
N GLU A 12 14.65 2.02 8.58
CA GLU A 12 15.38 2.98 7.73
C GLU A 12 14.43 3.93 7.01
N TYR A 13 13.32 3.40 6.48
CA TYR A 13 12.33 4.24 5.81
C TYR A 13 11.73 5.28 6.76
N VAL A 14 11.34 4.88 7.98
CA VAL A 14 10.82 5.82 8.98
C VAL A 14 11.89 6.83 9.41
N LYS A 15 13.12 6.37 9.63
CA LYS A 15 14.27 7.22 10.01
C LYS A 15 14.53 8.31 8.96
N TYR A 16 14.80 7.91 7.72
CA TYR A 16 15.27 8.83 6.69
C TYR A 16 14.15 9.55 5.95
N LYS A 17 13.02 8.88 5.65
CA LYS A 17 11.97 9.45 4.78
C LYS A 17 10.82 10.12 5.53
N ILE A 18 10.58 9.74 6.79
CA ILE A 18 9.47 10.28 7.59
C ILE A 18 10.01 11.28 8.62
N MET A 19 11.01 10.89 9.41
CA MET A 19 11.58 11.73 10.45
C MET A 19 12.67 12.69 9.92
N GLY A 20 13.32 12.34 8.82
CA GLY A 20 14.38 13.16 8.22
C GLY A 20 15.68 13.16 9.02
N TYR A 21 15.93 12.08 9.78
CA TYR A 21 17.15 11.94 10.57
C TYR A 21 18.36 11.63 9.70
N ASP A 22 19.54 12.03 10.16
CA ASP A 22 20.82 11.70 9.52
C ASP A 22 21.33 10.30 9.92
N GLU A 23 22.47 9.89 9.34
CA GLU A 23 23.08 8.59 9.62
C GLU A 23 23.49 8.41 11.09
N ASN A 24 23.89 9.49 11.76
CA ASN A 24 24.39 9.50 13.14
C ASN A 24 23.28 9.49 14.19
N MET A 25 22.05 9.85 13.81
CA MET A 25 20.88 9.85 14.67
C MET A 25 20.22 8.47 14.71
N LYS A 26 19.63 8.11 15.84
CA LYS A 26 18.84 6.88 16.01
C LYS A 26 17.41 7.21 16.37
N LEU A 27 16.46 6.39 15.92
CA LEU A 27 15.08 6.50 16.39
C LEU A 27 15.02 6.26 17.91
N PRO A 28 14.34 7.14 18.68
CA PRO A 28 14.05 6.91 20.09
C PRO A 28 13.42 5.55 20.36
N LYS A 29 13.72 4.97 21.53
CA LYS A 29 13.21 3.66 21.96
C LYS A 29 11.68 3.58 21.91
N TYR A 30 11.01 4.67 22.24
CA TYR A 30 9.56 4.78 22.19
C TYR A 30 9.01 4.52 20.77
N PHE A 31 9.63 5.10 19.73
CA PHE A 31 9.18 4.90 18.34
C PHE A 31 9.34 3.47 17.89
N ILE A 32 10.47 2.85 18.25
CA ILE A 32 10.76 1.44 17.94
C ILE A 32 9.70 0.53 18.60
N LEU A 33 9.39 0.77 19.88
CA LEU A 33 8.38 -0.02 20.60
C LEU A 33 6.97 0.21 20.04
N ARG A 34 6.68 1.44 19.59
CA ARG A 34 5.41 1.78 18.95
C ARG A 34 5.24 1.08 17.59
N LEU A 35 6.25 1.09 16.74
CA LEU A 35 6.25 0.37 15.46
C LEU A 35 6.14 -1.15 15.64
N LYS A 36 6.82 -1.72 16.64
CA LYS A 36 6.68 -3.14 16.98
C LYS A 36 5.32 -3.47 17.60
N GLY A 37 4.74 -2.52 18.33
CA GLY A 37 3.38 -2.63 18.87
C GLY A 37 2.35 -2.71 17.76
N LEU A 38 2.51 -1.85 16.74
CA LEU A 38 1.64 -1.81 15.57
C LEU A 38 1.52 -3.17 14.90
N SER A 39 2.62 -3.91 14.71
CA SER A 39 2.58 -5.27 14.13
C SER A 39 1.69 -6.24 14.90
N ASN A 40 1.54 -6.07 16.21
CA ASN A 40 0.68 -6.90 17.05
C ASN A 40 -0.73 -6.30 17.27
N GLY A 41 -1.06 -5.21 16.58
CA GLY A 41 -2.30 -4.45 16.82
C GLY A 41 -2.35 -3.77 18.19
N GLN A 42 -1.20 -3.51 18.81
CA GLN A 42 -1.09 -2.91 20.12
C GLN A 42 -0.65 -1.45 20.01
N TYR A 43 -1.08 -0.62 20.97
CA TYR A 43 -0.57 0.74 21.10
C TYR A 43 0.96 0.72 21.27
N ILE A 44 1.51 -0.06 22.18
CA ILE A 44 2.97 -0.21 22.36
C ILE A 44 3.28 -1.70 22.51
N ALA A 45 4.42 -2.14 21.98
CA ALA A 45 4.89 -3.51 22.17
C ALA A 45 5.03 -3.83 23.66
N ASN A 46 4.12 -4.66 24.17
CA ASN A 46 4.12 -5.09 25.56
C ASN A 46 3.67 -6.54 25.67
N LYS A 47 4.48 -7.37 26.36
CA LYS A 47 4.21 -8.80 26.56
C LYS A 47 2.97 -9.07 27.42
N LYS A 48 2.53 -8.11 28.24
CA LYS A 48 1.40 -8.26 29.17
C LYS A 48 0.02 -8.10 28.51
N HIS A 49 -0.04 -7.50 27.33
CA HIS A 49 -1.31 -7.23 26.65
C HIS A 49 -1.56 -8.25 25.56
N GLN A 50 -2.84 -8.55 25.30
CA GLN A 50 -3.25 -9.43 24.22
C GLN A 50 -2.89 -8.82 22.86
N LYS A 51 -2.55 -9.67 21.89
CA LYS A 51 -2.33 -9.25 20.50
C LYS A 51 -3.68 -9.17 19.80
N LEU A 52 -4.02 -7.99 19.28
CA LEU A 52 -5.31 -7.76 18.62
C LEU A 52 -5.24 -7.99 17.10
N ALA A 53 -4.04 -7.90 16.53
CA ALA A 53 -3.80 -8.14 15.12
C ALA A 53 -2.41 -8.73 14.89
N LYS A 54 -2.18 -9.19 13.66
CA LYS A 54 -0.86 -9.62 13.19
C LYS A 54 -0.63 -9.03 11.80
N TYR A 55 0.09 -7.91 11.75
CA TYR A 55 0.50 -7.28 10.51
C TYR A 55 1.98 -7.56 10.23
N ASP A 56 2.27 -7.94 8.99
CA ASP A 56 3.64 -8.08 8.52
C ASP A 56 4.32 -6.72 8.42
N PHE A 57 5.61 -6.63 8.74
CA PHE A 57 6.37 -5.37 8.65
C PHE A 57 6.36 -4.79 7.24
N LYS A 58 6.33 -5.64 6.20
CA LYS A 58 6.16 -5.23 4.81
C LYS A 58 4.85 -4.51 4.55
N THR A 59 3.75 -4.97 5.17
CA THR A 59 2.45 -4.29 5.06
C THR A 59 2.49 -2.94 5.76
N ILE A 60 3.07 -2.86 6.96
CA ILE A 60 3.26 -1.60 7.69
C ILE A 60 4.07 -0.62 6.85
N LEU A 61 5.18 -1.06 6.28
CA LEU A 61 6.01 -0.25 5.39
C LEU A 61 5.23 0.25 4.17
N THR A 62 4.41 -0.61 3.57
CA THR A 62 3.54 -0.23 2.45
C THR A 62 2.56 0.86 2.86
N THR A 63 1.96 0.76 4.06
CA THR A 63 1.10 1.81 4.62
C THR A 63 1.85 3.13 4.77
N PHE A 64 3.07 3.11 5.31
CA PHE A 64 3.92 4.31 5.41
C PHE A 64 4.25 4.91 4.04
N LYS A 65 4.49 4.08 3.02
CA LYS A 65 4.74 4.54 1.63
C LYS A 65 3.50 5.21 1.03
N ILE A 66 2.30 4.63 1.24
CA ILE A 66 1.03 5.17 0.75
C ILE A 66 0.66 6.47 1.46
N CYS A 67 0.78 6.51 2.78
CA CYS A 67 0.40 7.68 3.60
C CYS A 67 1.46 8.78 3.64
N ARG A 68 2.64 8.59 3.04
CA ARG A 68 3.73 9.58 3.01
C ARG A 68 3.28 11.00 2.65
N PRO A 69 2.56 11.26 1.53
CA PRO A 69 2.15 12.62 1.18
C PRO A 69 1.23 13.24 2.24
N GLU A 70 0.31 12.44 2.82
CA GLU A 70 -0.57 12.91 3.89
C GLU A 70 0.21 13.25 5.15
N ILE A 71 1.17 12.39 5.53
CA ILE A 71 2.06 12.61 6.68
C ILE A 71 2.86 13.90 6.50
N LEU A 72 3.53 14.08 5.36
CA LEU A 72 4.36 15.27 5.12
C LEU A 72 3.53 16.55 5.15
N ASN A 73 2.37 16.56 4.48
CA ASN A 73 1.44 17.70 4.50
C ASN A 73 0.97 18.03 5.93
N MET A 74 0.66 17.01 6.73
CA MET A 74 0.25 17.18 8.13
C MET A 74 1.39 17.71 9.02
N LEU A 75 2.63 17.26 8.78
CA LEU A 75 3.80 17.74 9.49
C LEU A 75 4.13 19.20 9.15
N GLU A 76 3.98 19.59 7.88
CA GLU A 76 4.20 20.97 7.43
C GLU A 76 3.13 21.92 7.99
N LYS A 77 1.85 21.55 7.90
CA LYS A 77 0.72 22.36 8.37
C LYS A 77 0.74 22.63 9.87
N ASN A 78 1.12 21.64 10.67
CA ASN A 78 1.06 21.71 12.13
C ASN A 78 2.43 21.94 12.80
N LYS A 79 3.42 22.43 12.05
CA LYS A 79 4.82 22.53 12.49
C LYS A 79 5.00 23.23 13.84
N THR A 80 4.19 24.23 14.14
CA THR A 80 4.24 25.04 15.38
C THR A 80 3.45 24.44 16.55
N THR A 81 2.62 23.42 16.30
CA THR A 81 1.71 22.84 17.30
C THR A 81 2.32 21.66 18.05
N TYR A 82 3.38 21.05 17.51
CA TYR A 82 4.05 19.92 18.15
C TYR A 82 4.90 20.39 19.33
N LYS A 83 4.66 19.76 20.49
CA LYS A 83 5.37 20.07 21.74
C LYS A 83 6.72 19.38 21.81
N ASP A 84 6.77 18.15 21.34
CA ASP A 84 7.92 17.27 21.39
C ASP A 84 7.90 16.28 20.21
N GLU A 85 9.01 15.57 19.99
CA GLU A 85 9.10 14.55 18.94
C GLU A 85 8.10 13.41 19.15
N GLN A 86 7.75 13.10 20.40
CA GLN A 86 6.78 12.05 20.71
C GLN A 86 5.37 12.44 20.29
N HIS A 87 4.92 13.68 20.53
CA HIS A 87 3.65 14.18 20.02
C HIS A 87 3.62 14.15 18.49
N LYS A 88 4.70 14.57 17.83
CA LYS A 88 4.84 14.49 16.37
C LYS A 88 4.70 13.05 15.86
N PHE A 89 5.44 12.11 16.46
CA PHE A 89 5.40 10.71 16.04
C PHE A 89 4.03 10.06 16.31
N ASN A 90 3.39 10.37 17.44
CA ASN A 90 2.05 9.88 17.75
C ASN A 90 1.02 10.37 16.71
N ALA A 91 1.11 11.62 16.26
CA ALA A 91 0.23 12.13 15.21
C ALA A 91 0.40 11.33 13.89
N ILE A 92 1.64 11.00 13.51
CA ILE A 92 1.93 10.15 12.35
C ILE A 92 1.28 8.77 12.53
N MET A 93 1.44 8.16 13.72
CA MET A 93 0.86 6.86 14.01
C MET A 93 -0.68 6.87 13.93
N CYS A 94 -1.36 7.96 14.30
CA CYS A 94 -2.81 8.07 14.14
C CYS A 94 -3.26 7.93 12.67
N ILE A 95 -2.52 8.51 11.72
CA ILE A 95 -2.80 8.35 10.28
C ILE A 95 -2.61 6.89 9.88
N ILE A 96 -1.50 6.28 10.31
CA ILE A 96 -1.18 4.89 9.98
C ILE A 96 -2.19 3.91 10.57
N ASP A 97 -2.57 4.09 11.83
CA ASP A 97 -3.55 3.26 12.53
C ASP A 97 -4.92 3.30 11.83
N ARG A 98 -5.29 4.45 11.25
CA ARG A 98 -6.52 4.60 10.47
C ARG A 98 -6.46 3.87 9.13
N GLU A 99 -5.33 3.90 8.43
CA GLU A 99 -5.23 3.40 7.04
C GLU A 99 -4.71 1.95 6.92
N ILE A 100 -4.05 1.40 7.95
CA ILE A 100 -3.42 0.07 7.89
C ILE A 100 -4.42 -1.04 7.53
N ASN A 101 -5.65 -0.98 8.05
CA ASN A 101 -6.70 -1.95 7.73
C ASN A 101 -7.14 -1.85 6.27
N ASN A 102 -7.23 -0.63 5.73
CA ASN A 102 -7.57 -0.40 4.32
C ASN A 102 -6.47 -0.95 3.41
N VAL A 103 -5.20 -0.76 3.76
CA VAL A 103 -4.06 -1.29 2.99
C VAL A 103 -4.07 -2.81 3.00
N VAL A 104 -4.34 -3.45 4.14
CA VAL A 104 -4.48 -4.91 4.21
C VAL A 104 -5.58 -5.41 3.28
N LEU A 105 -6.74 -4.74 3.27
CA LEU A 105 -7.85 -5.11 2.38
C LEU A 105 -7.49 -4.91 0.90
N LYS A 106 -6.83 -3.79 0.56
CA LYS A 106 -6.29 -3.53 -0.79
C LYS A 106 -5.31 -4.63 -1.22
N CYS A 107 -4.36 -5.01 -0.36
CA CYS A 107 -3.42 -6.09 -0.64
C CYS A 107 -4.12 -7.44 -0.87
N LYS A 108 -5.16 -7.75 -0.10
CA LYS A 108 -5.98 -8.97 -0.31
C LYS A 108 -6.71 -8.93 -1.65
N ASN A 109 -7.31 -7.80 -2.02
CA ASN A 109 -8.01 -7.65 -3.29
C ASN A 109 -7.06 -7.78 -4.49
N VAL A 110 -5.87 -7.17 -4.42
CA VAL A 110 -4.85 -7.30 -5.47
C VAL A 110 -4.41 -8.75 -5.65
N LYS A 111 -4.25 -9.52 -4.56
CA LYS A 111 -3.93 -10.96 -4.65
C LYS A 111 -5.04 -11.74 -5.35
N LYS A 112 -6.30 -11.55 -4.92
CA LYS A 112 -7.47 -12.19 -5.55
C LYS A 112 -7.61 -11.84 -7.03
N SER A 113 -7.41 -10.57 -7.41
CA SER A 113 -7.45 -10.15 -8.81
C SER A 113 -6.35 -10.79 -9.64
N LYS A 114 -5.13 -10.92 -9.10
CA LYS A 114 -4.02 -11.62 -9.77
C LYS A 114 -4.31 -13.11 -9.97
N GLU A 115 -4.90 -13.77 -8.98
CA GLU A 115 -5.32 -15.17 -9.10
C GLU A 115 -6.40 -15.34 -10.18
N LYS A 116 -7.41 -14.46 -10.20
CA LYS A 116 -8.42 -14.46 -11.26
C LYS A 116 -7.80 -14.25 -12.64
N ILE A 117 -6.90 -13.27 -12.81
CA ILE A 117 -6.22 -13.03 -14.10
C ILE A 117 -5.44 -14.26 -14.56
N LYS A 118 -4.72 -14.94 -13.65
CA LYS A 118 -4.01 -16.18 -13.97
C LYS A 118 -4.97 -17.30 -14.42
N ASN A 119 -6.13 -17.40 -13.79
CA ASN A 119 -7.13 -18.42 -14.15
C ASN A 119 -7.91 -18.06 -15.43
N ILE A 120 -7.95 -16.79 -15.83
CA ILE A 120 -8.71 -16.31 -17.01
C ILE A 120 -7.96 -16.55 -18.34
N ASN A 121 -6.69 -16.97 -18.33
CA ASN A 121 -5.92 -17.21 -19.55
C ASN A 121 -5.25 -18.60 -19.59
N LEU A 122 -5.94 -19.55 -20.23
CA LEU A 122 -5.32 -20.61 -21.07
C LEU A 122 -6.32 -21.33 -21.99
N ASP A 123 -7.63 -21.33 -21.69
CA ASP A 123 -8.62 -22.04 -22.55
C ASP A 123 -9.29 -21.17 -23.63
N ASN A 124 -9.37 -19.85 -23.46
CA ASN A 124 -10.13 -18.97 -24.38
C ASN A 124 -9.30 -18.36 -25.53
N GLN A 125 -8.00 -18.68 -25.64
CA GLN A 125 -7.12 -18.15 -26.70
C GLN A 125 -6.92 -19.10 -27.89
N ILE A 126 -7.59 -20.25 -27.92
CA ILE A 126 -7.73 -21.07 -29.13
C ILE A 126 -9.13 -20.84 -29.71
N HIS A 127 -9.51 -19.58 -29.95
CA HIS A 127 -10.49 -19.35 -31.00
C HIS A 127 -9.71 -19.39 -32.31
N GLU A 128 -9.89 -20.49 -33.06
CA GLU A 128 -9.52 -20.59 -34.47
C GLU A 128 -9.80 -19.25 -35.14
N GLN A 129 -8.78 -18.75 -35.87
CA GLN A 129 -8.79 -17.48 -36.57
C GLN A 129 -10.17 -17.26 -37.21
N ALA A 130 -10.98 -16.39 -36.62
CA ALA A 130 -12.24 -16.00 -37.23
C ALA A 130 -11.88 -15.22 -38.51
N GLU A 131 -11.98 -15.87 -39.66
CA GLU A 131 -11.77 -15.21 -40.94
C GLU A 131 -12.75 -14.03 -41.07
N TYR A 132 -12.20 -12.85 -41.26
CA TYR A 132 -12.98 -11.64 -41.49
C TYR A 132 -13.68 -11.73 -42.85
N ILE A 133 -15.02 -11.84 -42.85
CA ILE A 133 -15.83 -11.80 -44.07
C ILE A 133 -16.38 -10.38 -44.27
N PRO A 134 -15.90 -9.61 -45.27
CA PRO A 134 -16.42 -8.27 -45.54
C PRO A 134 -17.85 -8.32 -46.09
N ARG A 135 -18.78 -7.57 -45.47
CA ARG A 135 -20.21 -7.50 -45.83
C ARG A 135 -20.54 -6.62 -47.05
N SER A 136 -19.62 -6.39 -47.99
CA SER A 136 -19.88 -5.49 -49.11
C SER A 136 -19.31 -5.99 -50.44
N LYS A 137 -20.04 -6.91 -51.09
CA LYS A 137 -20.06 -7.05 -52.55
C LYS A 137 -21.50 -7.30 -53.01
N LYS A 138 -22.24 -6.20 -53.14
CA LYS A 138 -23.36 -5.99 -54.06
C LYS A 138 -23.91 -4.60 -53.77
N ILE A 139 -23.50 -3.62 -54.55
CA ILE A 139 -24.32 -2.43 -54.77
C ILE A 139 -25.67 -2.98 -55.24
N LYS A 140 -26.74 -2.72 -54.48
CA LYS A 140 -28.09 -3.12 -54.90
C LYS A 140 -28.42 -2.32 -56.17
N LYS A 141 -28.85 -3.00 -57.23
CA LYS A 141 -29.33 -2.38 -58.48
C LYS A 141 -30.36 -1.27 -58.27
N GLU A 142 -31.10 -1.30 -57.16
CA GLU A 142 -32.07 -0.27 -56.76
C GLU A 142 -31.44 1.13 -56.54
N LEU A 143 -30.12 1.24 -56.34
CA LEU A 143 -29.43 2.52 -56.19
C LEU A 143 -28.92 3.12 -57.51
N GLU A 144 -28.95 2.36 -58.62
CA GLU A 144 -28.59 2.85 -59.96
C GLU A 144 -29.73 3.65 -60.61
N GLU A 145 -30.99 3.45 -60.21
CA GLU A 145 -32.15 4.18 -60.77
C GLU A 145 -32.39 5.56 -60.12
N LEU A 146 -31.54 5.96 -59.16
CA LEU A 146 -31.64 7.24 -58.44
C LEU A 146 -30.61 8.30 -58.92
N TRP A 147 -29.87 8.03 -60.00
CA TRP A 147 -28.92 8.95 -60.63
C TRP A 147 -29.21 9.17 -62.10
#